data_AF-A0A2N2HUB2-F1
#
_entry.id   AF-A0A2N2HUB2-F1
#
_cell.length_a   1.000
_cell.length_b   1.000
_cell.length_c   1.000
_cell.angle_alpha   90.00
_cell.angle_beta   90.00
_cell.angle_gamma   90.00
#
_symmetry.space_group_name_H-M   'P 1'
#
loop_
_entity.id
_entity.type
_entity.pdbx_description
1 polymer ?
#
loop_
_entity_poly.entity_id
_entity_poly.type
_entity_poly.pdbx_seq_one_letter_code
_entity_poly.pdbx_strand_id
1 'polypeptide(L)'
;QSCTTRCPNKIDVALVMDVCRHMAREAGYATERSVKIFADSFLASVERHGRAYELGLMAAYMTRSGRVFTDVDLAPQALMRGKLPFKPHQIQGREQVARIFERFRKGGDNV
;
A
#
# COMPACT_ATOMS: atom_id res chain seq x y z
N GLN A 1 -10.71 -10.69 -20.42
CA GLN A 1 -10.29 -9.83 -21.56
C GLN A 1 -10.48 -8.39 -21.10
N SER A 2 -9.43 -7.55 -21.02
CA SER A 2 -9.54 -6.20 -20.42
C SER A 2 -10.14 -5.18 -21.40
N CYS A 3 -10.81 -4.15 -20.88
CA CYS A 3 -11.46 -3.11 -21.70
C CYS A 3 -10.47 -2.30 -22.57
N THR A 4 -9.22 -2.11 -22.11
CA THR A 4 -8.18 -1.38 -22.85
C THR A 4 -7.79 -2.09 -24.16
N THR A 5 -7.58 -3.42 -24.15
CA THR A 5 -7.07 -4.13 -25.34
C THR A 5 -8.08 -4.30 -26.46
N ARG A 6 -9.36 -4.03 -26.20
CA ARG A 6 -10.47 -4.15 -27.16
C ARG A 6 -11.11 -2.82 -27.54
N CYS A 7 -10.59 -1.69 -27.08
CA CYS A 7 -11.22 -0.41 -27.33
C CYS A 7 -11.14 -0.06 -28.84
N PRO A 8 -12.27 0.06 -29.56
CA PRO A 8 -12.27 0.42 -30.98
C PRO A 8 -11.73 1.84 -31.22
N ASN A 9 -11.87 2.70 -30.21
CA ASN A 9 -11.40 4.08 -30.22
C ASN A 9 -9.96 4.23 -29.70
N LYS A 10 -9.25 3.12 -29.42
CA LYS A 10 -7.88 3.10 -28.88
C LYS A 10 -7.71 3.89 -27.57
N ILE A 11 -8.75 3.91 -26.74
CA ILE A 11 -8.71 4.57 -25.43
C ILE A 11 -8.09 3.61 -24.42
N ASP A 12 -7.08 4.08 -23.67
CA ASP A 12 -6.57 3.37 -22.51
C ASP A 12 -7.46 3.61 -21.28
N VAL A 13 -8.51 2.82 -21.18
CA VAL A 13 -9.48 2.90 -20.08
C VAL A 13 -8.82 2.63 -18.73
N ALA A 14 -7.82 1.74 -18.68
CA ALA A 14 -7.09 1.44 -17.45
C ALA A 14 -6.30 2.67 -16.97
N LEU A 15 -5.64 3.38 -17.88
CA LEU A 15 -4.94 4.63 -17.57
C LEU A 15 -5.91 5.71 -17.08
N VAL A 16 -7.03 5.91 -17.77
CA VAL A 16 -8.04 6.91 -17.36
C VAL A 16 -8.56 6.63 -15.95
N MET A 17 -8.89 5.38 -15.64
CA MET A 17 -9.35 4.99 -14.31
C MET A 17 -8.28 5.17 -13.23
N ASP A 18 -7.00 4.99 -13.58
CA ASP A 18 -5.89 5.18 -12.66
C ASP A 18 -5.64 6.67 -12.35
N VAL A 19 -5.69 7.54 -13.38
CA VAL A 19 -5.62 9.00 -13.20
C VAL A 19 -6.76 9.49 -12.30
N CYS A 20 -8.00 9.07 -12.57
CA CYS A 20 -9.14 9.40 -11.72
C CYS A 20 -8.94 8.96 -10.26
N ARG A 21 -8.30 7.80 -10.03
CA ARG A 21 -7.99 7.30 -8.69
C ARG A 21 -6.93 8.17 -7.98
N HIS A 22 -5.90 8.61 -8.70
CA HIS A 22 -4.88 9.51 -8.15
C HIS A 22 -5.48 10.87 -7.79
N MET A 23 -6.24 11.48 -8.70
CA MET A 23 -6.93 12.75 -8.45
C MET A 23 -7.87 12.67 -7.24
N ALA A 24 -8.66 11.58 -7.14
CA ALA A 24 -9.53 11.36 -6.00
C ALA A 24 -8.74 11.29 -4.68
N ARG A 25 -7.59 10.62 -4.67
CA ARG A 25 -6.72 10.53 -3.49
C ARG A 25 -6.08 11.85 -3.10
N GLU A 26 -5.62 12.65 -4.07
CA GLU A 26 -5.07 13.99 -3.85
C GLU A 26 -6.12 14.93 -3.25
N ALA A 27 -7.36 14.85 -3.74
CA ALA A 27 -8.50 15.57 -3.18
C ALA A 27 -8.98 14.99 -1.82
N GLY A 28 -8.32 13.97 -1.29
CA GLY A 28 -8.63 13.38 0.02
C GLY A 28 -9.81 12.41 0.02
N TYR A 29 -10.36 12.06 -1.14
CA TYR A 29 -11.44 11.08 -1.25
C TYR A 29 -10.91 9.66 -1.04
N ALA A 30 -11.65 8.91 -0.22
CA ALA A 30 -11.43 7.49 0.00
C ALA A 30 -12.79 6.79 -0.01
N THR A 31 -13.07 5.99 -1.03
CA THR A 31 -14.30 5.19 -1.10
C THR A 31 -14.43 4.29 0.13
N GLU A 32 -13.33 3.61 0.48
CA GLU A 32 -13.25 2.76 1.67
C GLU A 32 -12.06 3.19 2.53
N ARG A 33 -12.36 3.73 3.72
CA ARG A 33 -11.34 4.23 4.65
C ARG A 33 -10.36 3.13 5.06
N SER A 34 -10.86 1.92 5.29
CA SER A 34 -10.04 0.74 5.65
C SER A 34 -9.01 0.42 4.56
N VAL A 35 -9.44 0.39 3.30
CA VAL A 35 -8.57 0.13 2.15
C VAL A 35 -7.51 1.20 2.01
N LYS A 36 -7.87 2.49 2.19
CA LYS A 36 -6.88 3.58 2.20
C LYS A 36 -5.84 3.38 3.29
N ILE A 37 -6.27 3.15 4.54
CA ILE A 37 -5.36 2.98 5.68
C ILE A 37 -4.42 1.79 5.48
N PHE A 38 -4.93 0.69 4.91
CA PHE A 38 -4.12 -0.47 4.58
C PHE A 38 -3.06 -0.12 3.54
N ALA A 39 -3.45 0.48 2.41
CA ALA A 39 -2.53 0.85 1.35
C ALA A 39 -1.44 1.82 1.84
N ASP A 40 -1.81 2.83 2.63
CA ASP A 40 -0.87 3.81 3.18
C ASP A 40 0.11 3.16 4.17
N SER A 41 -0.37 2.22 5.00
CA SER A 41 0.46 1.50 5.95
C SER A 41 1.40 0.51 5.25
N PHE A 42 0.92 -0.11 4.17
CA PHE A 42 1.72 -1.00 3.33
C PHE A 42 2.87 -0.24 2.66
N LEU A 43 2.57 0.89 2.00
CA LEU A 43 3.58 1.69 1.33
C LEU A 43 4.62 2.24 2.31
N ALA A 44 4.20 2.71 3.49
CA ALA A 44 5.12 3.15 4.54
C ALA A 44 6.04 2.01 5.05
N SER A 45 5.52 0.79 5.12
CA SER A 45 6.31 -0.39 5.50
C SER A 45 7.36 -0.72 4.43
N VAL A 46 6.98 -0.70 3.15
CA VAL A 46 7.86 -0.94 2.01
C VAL A 46 8.93 0.15 1.90
N GLU A 47 8.57 1.41 2.08
CA GLU A 47 9.52 2.52 2.04
C GLU A 47 10.62 2.36 3.11
N ARG A 48 10.25 1.96 4.33
CA ARG A 48 11.18 1.85 5.46
C ARG A 48 12.07 0.61 5.41
N HIS A 49 11.53 -0.52 4.98
CA HIS A 49 12.21 -1.82 5.07
C HIS A 49 12.64 -2.36 3.70
N GLY A 50 12.22 -1.74 2.60
CA GLY A 50 12.43 -2.22 1.22
C GLY A 50 11.45 -3.33 0.80
N ARG A 51 10.79 -3.98 1.76
CA ARG A 51 9.77 -5.01 1.57
C ARG A 51 8.67 -4.85 2.61
N ALA A 52 7.48 -5.36 2.33
CA ALA A 52 6.40 -5.39 3.32
C ALA A 52 6.82 -6.19 4.56
N TYR A 53 6.90 -5.51 5.70
CA TYR A 53 7.06 -6.12 7.01
C TYR A 53 5.68 -6.44 7.59
N GLU A 54 5.30 -7.72 7.56
CA GLU A 54 3.92 -8.18 7.79
C GLU A 54 3.42 -7.85 9.21
N LEU A 55 4.21 -8.14 10.25
CA LEU A 55 3.84 -7.86 11.65
C LEU A 55 3.69 -6.35 11.91
N GLY A 56 4.63 -5.54 11.42
CA GLY A 56 4.56 -4.09 11.57
C GLY A 56 3.44 -3.46 10.74
N LEU A 57 3.15 -4.02 9.57
CA LEU A 57 2.01 -3.61 8.74
C LEU A 57 0.70 -3.89 9.46
N MET A 58 0.55 -5.08 10.04
CA MET A 58 -0.66 -5.47 10.76
C MET A 58 -0.89 -4.56 11.98
N ALA A 59 0.17 -4.30 12.76
CA ALA A 59 0.13 -3.36 13.87
C ALA A 59 -0.21 -1.92 13.44
N ALA A 60 0.42 -1.42 12.38
CA ALA A 60 0.15 -0.09 11.83
C ALA A 60 -1.29 0.05 11.30
N TYR A 61 -1.80 -0.99 10.64
CA TYR A 61 -3.16 -1.03 10.14
C TYR A 61 -4.18 -1.05 11.29
N MET A 62 -4.02 -1.92 12.29
CA MET A 62 -4.92 -1.98 13.44
C MET A 62 -4.98 -0.65 14.21
N THR A 63 -3.81 -0.05 14.48
CA THR A 63 -3.71 1.23 15.21
C THR A 63 -4.35 2.38 14.43
N ARG A 64 -4.14 2.47 13.11
CA ARG A 64 -4.71 3.55 12.28
C ARG A 64 -6.19 3.34 11.95
N SER A 65 -6.63 2.09 11.82
CA SER A 65 -8.03 1.75 11.52
C SER A 65 -8.93 1.81 12.75
N GLY A 66 -8.37 1.74 13.95
CA GLY A 66 -9.12 1.69 15.21
C GLY A 66 -9.75 0.32 15.50
N ARG A 67 -9.54 -0.68 14.62
CA ARG A 67 -10.06 -2.06 14.77
C ARG A 67 -9.15 -2.94 15.63
N VAL A 68 -8.51 -2.35 16.65
CA VAL A 68 -7.57 -3.07 17.51
C VAL A 68 -8.25 -4.23 18.21
N PHE A 69 -9.52 -4.08 18.61
CA PHE A 69 -10.27 -5.07 19.39
C PHE A 69 -10.97 -6.17 18.57
N THR A 70 -11.11 -6.00 17.25
CA THR A 70 -11.88 -6.93 16.42
C THR A 70 -11.08 -8.15 15.99
N ASP A 71 -9.76 -8.00 15.87
CA ASP A 71 -8.84 -9.05 15.39
C ASP A 71 -7.90 -9.57 16.51
N VAL A 72 -8.13 -9.21 17.78
CA VAL A 72 -7.28 -9.64 18.92
C VAL A 72 -7.35 -11.14 19.11
N ASP A 73 -8.47 -11.79 18.78
CA ASP A 73 -8.59 -13.25 18.89
C ASP A 73 -7.79 -13.99 17.81
N LEU A 74 -7.55 -13.33 16.67
CA LEU A 74 -6.78 -13.85 15.54
C LEU A 74 -5.28 -13.58 15.69
N ALA A 75 -4.92 -12.48 16.37
CA ALA A 75 -3.53 -12.10 16.65
C ALA A 75 -2.70 -13.22 17.33
N PRO A 76 -3.13 -13.89 18.42
CA PRO A 76 -2.37 -14.94 19.06
C PRO A 76 -2.28 -16.21 18.20
N GLN A 77 -3.30 -16.54 17.41
CA GLN A 77 -3.24 -17.68 16.48
C GLN A 77 -2.25 -17.44 15.34
N ALA A 78 -2.19 -16.22 14.81
CA ALA A 78 -1.21 -15.83 13.80
C ALA A 78 0.22 -15.82 14.37
N LEU A 79 0.38 -15.36 15.62
CA LEU A 79 1.65 -15.34 16.34
C LEU A 79 2.16 -16.76 16.66
N MET A 80 1.27 -17.62 17.17
CA MET A 80 1.56 -19.02 17.50
C MET A 80 1.96 -19.84 16.28
N ARG A 81 1.44 -19.52 15.10
CA ARG A 81 1.83 -20.20 13.85
C ARG A 81 3.25 -19.85 13.39
N GLY A 82 3.91 -18.86 13.99
CA GLY A 82 5.31 -18.51 13.68
C GLY A 82 5.55 -18.03 12.24
N LYS A 83 4.48 -17.82 11.47
CA LYS A 83 4.55 -17.45 10.04
C LYS A 83 4.83 -15.96 9.83
N LEU A 84 4.67 -15.15 10.88
CA LEU A 84 4.96 -13.73 10.87
C LEU A 84 6.31 -13.50 11.58
N PRO A 85 7.41 -13.30 10.84
CA PRO A 85 8.69 -13.02 11.46
C PRO A 85 8.62 -11.70 12.23
N PHE A 86 9.03 -11.69 13.49
CA PHE A 86 9.07 -10.48 14.35
C PHE A 86 10.11 -9.44 13.95
N LYS A 87 11.01 -9.79 13.02
CA LYS A 87 12.02 -8.88 12.51
C LYS A 87 11.73 -8.60 11.03
N PRO A 88 11.81 -7.32 10.60
CA PRO A 88 11.71 -7.00 9.20
C PRO A 88 12.84 -7.70 8.44
N HIS A 89 12.48 -8.38 7.35
CA HIS A 89 13.47 -8.96 6.44
C HIS A 89 14.19 -7.81 5.73
N GLN A 90 15.49 -7.70 5.95
CA GLN A 90 16.30 -6.72 5.23
C GLN A 90 16.60 -7.25 3.84
N ILE A 91 16.13 -6.54 2.82
CA ILE A 91 16.48 -6.84 1.43
C ILE A 91 17.79 -6.14 1.05
N GLN A 92 18.54 -6.76 0.16
CA GLN A 92 19.58 -6.05 -0.57
C GLN A 92 18.89 -5.06 -1.51
N GLY A 93 19.28 -3.78 -1.46
CA GLY A 93 18.70 -2.75 -2.32
C GLY A 93 17.64 -1.84 -1.66
N ARG A 94 17.56 -1.81 -0.32
CA ARG A 94 16.63 -0.94 0.40
C ARG A 94 16.75 0.55 0.05
N GLU A 95 17.97 1.03 -0.19
CA GLU A 95 18.23 2.43 -0.55
C GLU A 95 17.68 2.77 -1.94
N GLN A 96 17.69 1.82 -2.88
CA GLN A 96 17.13 1.97 -4.21
C GLN A 96 15.61 2.15 -4.11
N VAL A 97 14.95 1.33 -3.28
CA VAL A 97 13.52 1.47 -2.99
C VAL A 97 13.24 2.84 -2.40
N ALA A 98 13.98 3.27 -1.37
CA ALA A 98 13.81 4.59 -0.76
C ALA A 98 14.00 5.74 -1.79
N ARG A 99 14.98 5.62 -2.70
CA ARG A 99 15.18 6.59 -3.80
C ARG A 99 14.01 6.65 -4.77
N ILE A 100 13.31 5.55 -5.03
CA ILE A 100 12.10 5.56 -5.86
C ILE A 100 11.02 6.42 -5.19
N PHE A 101 10.76 6.20 -3.89
CA PHE A 101 9.81 7.03 -3.14
C PHE A 101 10.21 8.50 -3.09
N GLU A 102 11.50 8.80 -2.91
CA GLU A 102 12.01 10.16 -2.94
C GLU A 102 11.81 10.82 -4.31
N ARG A 103 12.08 10.10 -5.41
CA ARG A 103 11.85 10.58 -6.77
C ARG A 103 10.37 10.90 -7.01
N PHE A 104 9.45 10.03 -6.60
CA PHE A 104 8.01 10.27 -6.75
C PHE A 104 7.55 11.49 -5.94
N ARG A 105 8.12 11.73 -4.75
CA ARG A 105 7.82 12.95 -3.97
C ARG A 105 8.37 14.23 -4.61
N LYS A 106 9.54 14.17 -5.27
CA LYS A 106 10.18 15.33 -5.92
C LYS A 106 9.66 15.61 -7.33
N GLY A 107 9.17 14.57 -8.03
CA GLY A 107 8.77 14.61 -9.44
C GLY A 107 7.27 14.65 -9.68
N GLY A 108 6.44 14.61 -8.63
CA GLY A 108 4.99 14.75 -8.75
C GLY A 108 4.51 16.14 -9.20
N ASP A 109 5.38 17.15 -9.17
CA ASP A 109 5.05 18.54 -9.56
C ASP A 109 5.38 18.87 -11.04
N ASN A 110 5.90 17.92 -11.83
CA ASN A 110 6.30 18.14 -13.23
C ASN A 110 5.62 17.16 -14.21
N VAL A 111 4.30 17.02 -14.10
CA VAL A 111 3.43 16.50 -15.18
C VAL A 111 2.36 17.54 -15.47
#